data_AF-A0A1A6C1T1-F1
#
_entry.id   AF-A0A1A6C1T1-F1
#
_cell.length_a   1.000
_cell.length_b   1.000
_cell.length_c   1.000
_cell.angle_alpha   90.00
_cell.angle_beta   90.00
_cell.angle_gamma   90.00
#
_symmetry.space_group_name_H-M   'P 1'
#
loop_
_entity.id
_entity.type
_entity.pdbx_description
1 polymer ?
#
loop_
_entity_poly.entity_id
_entity_poly.type
_entity_poly.pdbx_seq_one_letter_code
_entity_poly.pdbx_strand_id
1 'polypeptide(L)' 'MGLTLGAEFTVTRLAPLGDPVEIRVRGSALTLRKDEAAALRIERL' A
#
# COMPACT_ATOMS: atom_id res chain seq x y z
N MET A 1 2.19 13.71 -4.69
CA MET A 1 2.31 13.22 -3.30
C MET A 1 1.70 11.83 -3.27
N GLY A 2 2.51 10.78 -3.13
CA GLY A 2 2.06 9.40 -3.34
C GLY A 2 3.20 8.40 -3.21
N LEU A 3 2.98 7.16 -3.62
CA LEU A 3 4.03 6.15 -3.71
C LEU A 3 5.03 6.54 -4.81
N THR A 4 6.31 6.37 -4.52
CA THR A 4 7.41 6.50 -5.48
C THR A 4 8.03 5.13 -5.70
N LEU A 5 8.65 4.91 -6.86
CA LEU A 5 9.33 3.64 -7.16
C LEU A 5 10.43 3.39 -6.11
N GLY A 6 10.48 2.16 -5.61
CA GLY A 6 11.42 1.77 -4.54
C GLY A 6 11.07 2.30 -3.15
N ALA A 7 9.87 2.86 -2.94
CA ALA A 7 9.42 3.23 -1.60
C ALA A 7 9.12 1.98 -0.77
N GLU A 8 9.80 1.86 0.36
CA GLU A 8 9.47 0.88 1.39
C GLU A 8 8.21 1.31 2.14
N PHE A 9 7.32 0.36 2.36
CA PHE A 9 6.08 0.58 3.09
C PHE A 9 5.71 -0.64 3.91
N THR A 10 4.89 -0.40 4.93
CA THR A 10 4.36 -1.45 5.79
C THR A 10 2.85 -1.51 5.62
N VAL A 11 2.30 -2.71 5.45
CA VAL A 11 0.85 -2.90 5.46
C VAL A 11 0.36 -2.81 6.90
N THR A 12 -0.44 -1.78 7.18
CA THR A 12 -0.96 -1.49 8.53
C THR A 12 -2.30 -2.17 8.77
N ARG A 13 -3.17 -2.16 7.76
CA ARG A 13 -4.52 -2.74 7.87
C ARG A 13 -5.00 -3.22 6.52
N LEU A 14 -5.66 -4.38 6.53
CA LEU A 14 -6.40 -4.90 5.38
C LEU A 14 -7.88 -4.92 5.75
N ALA A 15 -8.74 -4.37 4.90
CA ALA A 15 -10.17 -4.57 5.07
C ALA A 15 -10.54 -6.06 4.93
N PRO A 16 -11.64 -6.52 5.55
CA PRO A 16 -12.02 -7.94 5.56
C PRO A 16 -12.27 -8.53 4.17
N LEU A 17 -12.69 -7.70 3.21
CA LEU A 17 -12.90 -8.11 1.80
C LEU A 17 -11.64 -7.97 0.93
N GLY A 18 -10.50 -7.60 1.52
CA GLY A 18 -9.25 -7.33 0.81
C GLY A 18 -9.19 -5.95 0.15
N ASP A 19 -10.21 -5.11 0.30
CA ASP A 19 -10.27 -3.72 -0.16
C ASP A 19 -11.00 -2.83 0.85
N PRO A 20 -10.47 -1.65 1.19
CA PRO A 20 -9.16 -1.11 0.81
C PRO A 20 -8.00 -1.65 1.68
N VAL A 21 -6.77 -1.41 1.23
CA VAL A 21 -5.53 -1.72 1.94
C VAL A 21 -4.91 -0.43 2.48
N GLU A 22 -4.69 -0.34 3.78
CA GLU A 22 -3.94 0.75 4.38
C GLU A 22 -2.47 0.39 4.54
N ILE A 23 -1.62 1.27 4.03
CA ILE A 23 -0.17 1.17 4.14
C ILE A 23 0.42 2.40 4.82
N ARG A 24 1.60 2.25 5.39
CA ARG A 24 2.39 3.34 5.94
C ARG A 24 3.67 3.52 5.13
N VAL A 25 3.84 4.71 4.55
CA VAL A 25 4.99 5.14 3.74
C VAL A 25 5.61 6.37 4.39
N ARG A 26 6.90 6.33 4.73
CA ARG A 26 7.66 7.50 5.24
C ARG A 26 6.95 8.28 6.37
N GLY A 27 6.24 7.57 7.25
CA GLY A 27 5.50 8.15 8.36
C GLY A 27 4.06 8.58 8.05
N SER A 28 3.66 8.65 6.77
CA SER A 28 2.30 8.96 6.32
C SER A 28 1.46 7.69 6.10
N ALA A 29 0.18 7.74 6.44
CA ALA A 29 -0.79 6.69 6.12
C ALA A 29 -1.38 6.93 4.72
N LEU A 30 -1.43 5.86 3.91
CA LEU A 30 -2.03 5.87 2.59
C LEU A 30 -3.02 4.72 2.48
N THR A 31 -4.19 4.99 1.90
CA THR A 31 -5.20 3.97 1.61
C THR A 31 -5.17 3.69 0.12
N LEU A 32 -4.91 2.45 -0.25
CA LEU A 32 -4.90 1.96 -1.63
C LEU A 32 -6.16 1.14 -1.87
N ARG A 33 -6.83 1.37 -2.99
CA ARG A 33 -7.83 0.40 -3.47
C ARG A 33 -7.14 -0.83 -4.03
N LYS A 34 -7.85 -1.95 -4.02
CA LYS A 34 -7.39 -3.23 -4.58
C LYS A 34 -6.97 -3.10 -6.03
N ASP A 35 -7.69 -2.29 -6.81
CA ASP A 35 -7.42 -2.05 -8.23
C ASP A 35 -6.06 -1.34 -8.43
N GLU A 36 -5.76 -0.36 -7.56
CA GLU A 36 -4.50 0.37 -7.56
C GLU A 36 -3.35 -0.51 -7.06
N ALA A 37 -3.59 -1.29 -6.01
CA ALA A 37 -2.62 -2.23 -5.47
C ALA A 37 -2.28 -3.35 -6.47
N ALA A 38 -3.25 -3.78 -7.29
CA ALA A 38 -3.04 -4.78 -8.33
C ALA A 38 -2.12 -4.28 -9.47
N ALA A 39 -2.03 -2.97 -9.67
CA ALA A 39 -1.10 -2.36 -10.63
C ALA A 39 0.33 -2.21 -10.10
N LEU A 40 0.55 -2.43 -8.79
CA LEU A 40 1.87 -2.31 -8.16
C LEU A 40 2.63 -3.63 -8.24
N ARG A 41 3.92 -3.55 -8.56
CA ARG A 41 4.86 -4.67 -8.44
C ARG A 41 5.59 -4.52 -7.11
N ILE A 42 5.40 -5.49 -6.23
CA ILE A 42 5.97 -5.48 -4.88
C ILE A 42 6.94 -6.65 -4.69
N GLU A 43 7.97 -6.45 -3.88
CA GLU A 43 8.91 -7.48 -3.46
C GLU A 43 8.88 -7.56 -1.94
N ARG A 44 8.87 -8.78 -1.39
CA ARG A 44 8.90 -8.98 0.06
C ARG A 44 10.37 -9.02 0.49
N LEU A 45 10.75 -8.09 1.36
CA LEU A 45 12.01 -8.09 2.10
C LEU A 45 11.98 -9.11 3.23
#